data_AF-A0A257NGM5-F1
#
_entry.id   AF-A0A257NGM5-F1
#
_cell.length_a   1.000
_cell.length_b   1.000
_cell.length_c   1.000
_cell.angle_alpha   90.00
_cell.angle_beta   90.00
_cell.angle_gamma   90.00
#
_symmetry.space_group_name_H-M   'P 1'
#
loop_
_entity.id
_entity.type
_entity.pdbx_description
1 polymer ?
#
loop_
_entity_poly.entity_id
_entity_poly.type
_entity_poly.pdbx_seq_one_letter_code
_entity_poly.pdbx_strand_id
1 'polypeptide(L)'
;MGHLYPVFFKFKGGKGVATSIGVLLGFSWLLGFAFIGTWLLIYKVGKISSLSALCASALSPVYAWFIVGDVNVVGASVVMMVILLWRHKSNIQRLLNGEE
;
A
#
# COMPACT_ATOMS: atom_id res chain seq x y z
N MET A 1 30.60 -15.31 -0.39
CA MET A 1 29.35 -15.31 0.40
C MET A 1 28.64 -13.94 0.31
N GLY A 2 28.55 -13.39 -0.90
CA GLY A 2 27.74 -12.22 -1.20
C GLY A 2 26.60 -12.70 -2.09
N HIS A 3 25.43 -12.89 -1.51
CA HIS A 3 24.20 -13.11 -2.29
C HIS A 3 23.38 -11.83 -2.23
N LEU A 4 23.79 -10.95 -3.15
CA LEU A 4 22.93 -10.08 -3.94
C LEU A 4 21.87 -9.29 -3.16
N TYR A 5 22.30 -8.10 -2.74
CA TYR A 5 21.56 -6.87 -3.01
C TYR A 5 20.64 -6.97 -4.23
N PRO A 6 19.40 -6.47 -4.09
CA PRO A 6 18.78 -5.76 -5.16
C PRO A 6 18.73 -4.26 -4.84
N VAL A 7 19.77 -3.57 -5.31
CA VAL A 7 19.80 -2.13 -5.64
C VAL A 7 18.95 -1.85 -6.90
N PHE A 8 17.80 -2.52 -7.06
CA PHE A 8 17.15 -2.67 -8.39
C PHE A 8 16.07 -1.64 -8.74
N PHE A 9 15.81 -0.61 -7.93
CA PHE A 9 14.75 0.36 -8.27
C PHE A 9 15.14 1.84 -8.28
N LYS A 10 16.42 2.21 -8.46
CA LYS A 10 16.83 3.56 -8.92
C LYS A 10 16.09 4.77 -8.28
N PHE A 11 15.65 4.67 -7.02
CA PHE A 11 14.74 5.65 -6.40
C PHE A 11 13.53 6.08 -7.28
N LYS A 12 13.14 5.23 -8.24
CA LYS A 12 11.99 5.33 -9.13
C LYS A 12 11.21 4.01 -9.06
N GLY A 13 10.83 3.60 -7.85
CA GLY A 13 10.02 2.41 -7.61
C GLY A 13 8.54 2.74 -7.73
N GLY A 14 7.80 2.03 -8.57
CA GLY A 14 6.38 2.28 -8.84
C GLY A 14 5.55 2.39 -7.55
N LYS A 15 5.12 3.61 -7.22
CA LYS A 15 4.12 4.06 -6.22
C LYS A 15 4.07 3.37 -4.82
N GLY A 16 4.97 2.44 -4.47
CA GLY A 16 5.02 1.77 -3.17
C GLY A 16 4.01 0.64 -2.93
N VAL A 17 3.15 0.34 -3.91
CA VAL A 17 2.08 -0.67 -3.76
C VAL A 17 2.65 -2.08 -3.58
N ALA A 18 3.63 -2.47 -4.40
CA ALA A 18 4.25 -3.80 -4.34
C ALA A 18 4.99 -4.06 -3.01
N THR A 19 5.70 -3.05 -2.50
CA THR A 19 6.37 -3.14 -1.19
C THR A 19 5.37 -3.27 -0.06
N SER A 20 4.25 -2.53 -0.13
CA SER A 20 3.20 -2.59 0.89
C SER A 20 2.51 -3.94 0.94
N ILE A 21 2.26 -4.53 -0.23
CA ILE A 21 1.74 -5.90 -0.34
C ILE A 21 2.73 -6.90 0.29
N GLY A 22 4.03 -6.79 -0.02
CA GLY A 22 5.06 -7.68 0.54
C GLY A 22 5.15 -7.60 2.06
N VAL A 23 5.10 -6.39 2.63
CA VAL A 23 5.09 -6.18 4.09
C VAL A 23 3.83 -6.78 4.72
N LEU A 24 2.65 -6.53 4.15
CA LEU A 24 1.40 -7.06 4.66
C LEU A 24 1.31 -8.58 4.57
N LEU A 25 1.75 -9.18 3.45
CA LEU A 25 1.85 -10.63 3.32
C LEU A 25 2.84 -11.25 4.33
N GLY A 26 3.93 -10.54 4.64
CA GLY A 26 4.90 -10.95 5.66
C GLY A 26 4.33 -10.94 7.08
N PHE A 27 3.42 -10.00 7.39
CA PHE A 27 2.69 -9.99 8.66
C PHE A 27 1.57 -11.03 8.69
N SER A 28 0.75 -11.09 7.65
CA SER A 28 -0.30 -12.08 7.48
C SER A 28 -0.71 -12.17 6.02
N TRP A 29 -0.73 -13.38 5.49
CA TRP A 29 -1.24 -13.70 4.17
C TRP A 29 -2.69 -13.17 3.98
N LEU A 30 -3.55 -13.25 5.00
CA LEU A 30 -4.92 -12.69 4.95
C LEU A 30 -4.91 -11.16 4.79
N LEU A 31 -4.01 -10.44 5.47
CA LEU A 31 -3.90 -8.99 5.35
C LEU A 31 -3.49 -8.56 3.95
N GLY A 32 -2.51 -9.26 3.38
CA GLY A 32 -2.07 -9.02 2.01
C GLY A 32 -3.18 -9.26 1.00
N PHE A 33 -3.93 -10.35 1.13
CA PHE A 33 -5.08 -10.63 0.25
C PHE A 33 -6.20 -9.60 0.39
N ALA A 34 -6.53 -9.17 1.61
CA ALA A 34 -7.52 -8.12 1.83
C ALA A 34 -7.10 -6.81 1.15
N PHE A 35 -5.84 -6.41 1.31
CA PHE A 35 -5.29 -5.20 0.69
C PHE A 35 -5.33 -5.28 -0.84
N ILE A 36 -4.86 -6.40 -1.42
CA ILE A 36 -4.91 -6.63 -2.88
C ILE A 36 -6.35 -6.60 -3.39
N GLY A 37 -7.27 -7.26 -2.69
CA GLY A 37 -8.69 -7.33 -3.05
C GLY A 37 -9.31 -5.94 -3.13
N THR A 38 -9.10 -5.11 -2.11
CA THR A 38 -9.61 -3.74 -2.07
C THR A 38 -8.97 -2.85 -3.12
N TRP A 39 -7.66 -3.01 -3.34
CA TRP A 39 -6.94 -2.30 -4.39
C TRP A 39 -7.49 -2.66 -5.78
N LEU A 40 -7.72 -3.94 -6.07
CA LEU A 40 -8.29 -4.39 -7.35
C LEU A 40 -9.73 -3.91 -7.54
N LEU A 41 -10.57 -3.97 -6.49
CA LEU A 41 -11.96 -3.50 -6.55
C LEU A 41 -12.03 -2.02 -6.92
N ILE A 42 -11.25 -1.19 -6.24
CA ILE A 42 -11.27 0.27 -6.49
C ILE A 42 -10.60 0.60 -7.81
N TYR A 43 -9.55 -0.12 -8.20
CA TYR A 43 -8.94 0.05 -9.52
C TYR A 43 -9.92 -0.28 -10.64
N LYS A 44 -10.76 -1.31 -10.48
CA LYS A 44 -11.75 -1.70 -11.49
C LYS A 44 -12.83 -0.63 -11.67
N VAL A 45 -13.21 0.07 -10.61
CA VAL A 45 -14.23 1.14 -10.64
C VAL A 45 -13.63 2.47 -11.11
N GLY A 46 -12.51 2.88 -10.50
CA GLY A 46 -11.91 4.20 -10.73
C GLY A 46 -10.91 4.25 -11.87
N LYS A 47 -10.41 3.11 -12.38
CA LYS A 47 -9.26 3.00 -13.32
C LYS A 47 -8.00 3.76 -12.91
N ILE A 48 -7.95 4.26 -11.67
CA ILE A 48 -6.84 5.04 -11.11
C ILE A 48 -6.16 4.19 -10.04
N SER A 49 -4.99 3.67 -10.38
CA SER A 49 -4.16 2.81 -9.51
C SER A 49 -3.72 3.51 -8.21
N SER A 50 -3.65 4.84 -8.22
CA SER A 50 -3.26 5.63 -7.07
C SER A 50 -4.38 5.82 -6.05
N LEU A 51 -5.61 6.00 -6.53
CA LEU A 51 -6.79 6.14 -5.69
C LEU A 51 -7.07 4.81 -4.98
N SER A 52 -6.94 3.69 -5.71
CA SER A 52 -7.08 2.37 -5.11
C SER A 52 -6.04 2.08 -4.05
N ALA A 53 -4.77 2.49 -4.24
CA ALA A 53 -3.73 2.35 -3.23
C ALA A 53 -4.02 3.18 -1.97
N LEU A 54 -4.54 4.40 -2.16
CA LEU A 54 -4.94 5.28 -1.06
C LEU A 54 -6.04 4.63 -0.21
N CYS A 55 -7.11 4.18 -0.85
CA CYS A 55 -8.24 3.54 -0.16
C CYS A 55 -7.84 2.22 0.50
N ALA A 56 -7.04 1.38 -0.17
CA ALA A 56 -6.53 0.14 0.43
C ALA A 56 -5.65 0.43 1.65
N SER A 57 -4.83 1.48 1.60
CA SER A 57 -3.99 1.92 2.73
C SER A 57 -4.81 2.45 3.91
N ALA A 58 -5.89 3.18 3.67
CA ALA A 58 -6.80 3.66 4.71
C ALA A 58 -7.55 2.50 5.39
N LEU A 59 -7.85 1.43 4.65
CA LEU A 59 -8.51 0.24 5.18
C LEU A 59 -7.54 -0.78 5.81
N SER A 60 -6.24 -0.67 5.54
CA SER A 60 -5.20 -1.54 6.10
C SER A 60 -5.18 -1.63 7.64
N PRO A 61 -5.28 -0.53 8.42
CA PRO A 61 -5.37 -0.63 9.89
C PRO A 61 -6.67 -1.30 10.36
N VAL A 62 -7.78 -1.12 9.63
CA VAL A 62 -9.06 -1.80 9.93
C VAL A 62 -8.93 -3.30 9.74
N TYR A 63 -8.30 -3.74 8.63
CA TYR A 63 -8.00 -5.14 8.41
C TYR A 63 -7.05 -5.69 9.46
N ALA A 64 -6.01 -4.95 9.84
CA ALA A 64 -5.06 -5.38 10.86
C ALA A 64 -5.75 -5.61 12.21
N TRP A 65 -6.67 -4.73 12.58
CA TRP A 65 -7.47 -4.87 13.79
C TRP A 65 -8.39 -6.08 13.75
N PHE A 66 -9.12 -6.29 12.65
CA PHE A 66 -10.09 -7.39 12.54
C PHE A 66 -9.48 -8.77 12.32
N ILE A 67 -8.38 -8.86 11.57
CA ILE A 67 -7.78 -10.13 11.15
C ILE A 67 -6.74 -10.60 12.17
N VAL A 68 -5.87 -9.68 12.62
CA VAL A 68 -4.74 -10.03 13.49
C VAL A 68 -5.04 -9.66 14.94
N GLY A 69 -5.66 -8.51 15.20
CA GLY A 69 -5.97 -8.06 16.55
C GLY A 69 -4.74 -7.70 17.40
N ASP A 70 -3.55 -7.68 16.81
CA ASP A 70 -2.30 -7.33 17.49
C ASP A 70 -1.99 -5.84 17.35
N VAL A 71 -1.76 -5.16 18.48
CA VAL A 71 -1.49 -3.72 18.54
C VAL A 71 -0.22 -3.33 17.78
N ASN A 72 0.80 -4.19 17.72
CA ASN A 72 2.03 -3.88 17.01
C ASN A 72 1.80 -3.90 15.49
N VAL A 73 1.02 -4.87 15.00
CA VAL A 73 0.66 -4.97 13.58
C VAL A 73 -0.27 -3.83 13.18
N VAL A 74 -1.22 -3.45 14.03
CA VAL A 74 -2.07 -2.28 13.81
C VAL A 74 -1.23 -1.00 13.75
N GLY A 75 -0.30 -0.81 14.69
CA GLY A 75 0.64 0.31 14.69
C GLY A 75 1.50 0.37 13.42
N ALA A 76 2.03 -0.77 12.97
CA ALA A 76 2.79 -0.87 11.73
C ALA A 76 1.93 -0.51 10.50
N SER A 77 0.67 -0.97 10.45
CA SER A 77 -0.28 -0.63 9.38
C SER A 77 -0.64 0.86 9.35
N VAL A 78 -0.76 1.51 10.51
CA VAL A 78 -0.98 2.97 10.59
C VAL A 78 0.24 3.73 10.06
N VAL A 79 1.46 3.33 10.44
CA VAL A 79 2.69 3.94 9.92
C VAL A 79 2.79 3.76 8.40
N MET A 80 2.48 2.56 7.91
CA MET A 80 2.43 2.28 6.47
C MET A 80 1.39 3.12 5.73
N MET A 81 0.20 3.30 6.30
CA MET A 81 -0.84 4.20 5.78
C MET A 81 -0.28 5.62 5.65
N VAL A 82 0.31 6.17 6.71
CA VAL A 82 0.86 7.54 6.70
C VAL A 82 1.94 7.68 5.62
N ILE A 83 2.87 6.73 5.54
CA ILE A 83 3.94 6.74 4.51
C ILE A 83 3.35 6.68 3.09
N LEU A 84 2.32 5.85 2.87
CA LEU A 84 1.65 5.75 1.58
C LEU A 84 0.92 7.05 1.22
N LEU A 85 0.17 7.64 2.16
CA LEU A 85 -0.47 8.95 1.96
C LEU A 85 0.56 10.02 1.58
N TRP A 86 1.69 10.06 2.29
CA TRP A 86 2.76 11.02 2.02
C TRP A 86 3.38 10.82 0.63
N ARG A 87 3.63 9.56 0.25
CA ARG A 87 4.18 9.21 -1.08
C ARG A 87 3.18 9.51 -2.20
N HIS A 88 1.89 9.33 -1.94
CA HIS A 88 0.83 9.59 -2.91
C HIS A 88 0.42 11.07 -3.00
N LYS A 89 0.95 11.98 -2.17
CA LYS A 89 0.70 13.43 -2.27
C LYS A 89 0.98 13.99 -3.66
N SER A 90 2.08 13.59 -4.29
CA SER A 90 2.43 13.99 -5.66
C SER A 90 1.41 13.46 -6.68
N ASN A 91 0.79 12.32 -6.41
CA ASN A 91 -0.24 11.76 -7.26
C ASN A 91 -1.60 12.42 -7.04
N ILE A 92 -1.94 12.77 -5.80
CA ILE A 92 -3.14 13.58 -5.49
C ILE A 92 -3.03 14.95 -6.18
N GLN A 93 -1.84 15.56 -6.21
CA GLN A 93 -1.61 16.79 -6.98
C GLN A 93 -1.82 16.61 -8.48
N ARG A 94 -1.41 15.49 -9.08
CA ARG A 94 -1.67 15.21 -10.49
C ARG A 94 -3.15 14.97 -10.77
N LEU A 95 -3.86 14.28 -9.89
CA LEU A 95 -5.30 14.07 -9.96
C LEU A 95 -6.07 15.41 -9.89
N LEU A 96 -5.65 16.30 -8.98
CA LEU A 96 -6.23 17.64 -8.82
C LEU A 96 -5.93 18.57 -10.00
N ASN A 97 -4.76 18.41 -10.63
CA ASN A 97 -4.40 19.15 -11.83
C ASN A 97 -5.07 18.61 -13.11
N GLY A 98 -5.81 17.50 -13.03
CA GLY A 98 -6.39 16.86 -14.22
C GLY A 98 -5.34 16.25 -15.16
N GLU A 99 -4.12 16.01 -14.68
CA GLU A 99 -3.02 15.38 -15.43
C GLU A 99 -3.02 13.83 -15.28
N GLU A 100 -4.18 13.26 -14.96
CA GLU A 100 -4.45 11.83 -14.85
C GLU A 100 -5.74 11.42 -15.57
#